data_AF-A0A164GAZ5-F1
#
_entry.id   AF-A0A164GAZ5-F1
#
_cell.length_a   1.000
_cell.length_b   1.000
_cell.length_c   1.000
_cell.angle_alpha   90.00
_cell.angle_beta   90.00
_cell.angle_gamma   90.00
#
_symmetry.space_group_name_H-M   'P 1'
#
loop_
_entity.id
_entity.type
_entity.pdbx_description
1 polymer ?
#
loop_
_entity_poly.entity_id
_entity_poly.type
_entity_poly.pdbx_seq_one_letter_code
_entity_poly.pdbx_strand_id
1 'polypeptide(L)'
;ANHREDTKEARAGDIVALAGLKATTTGDTLCDPAAPVILERMEFPEPVIEIAVEPKTKTDQEKMGQALGRLAQEDPSFRVAVDHESGQTIIKGMGELHLEIIVDRMKREFKVDANIGAPQVAYRETITRTGEVDYTHKKQTGGSGQYARIKLRFEPLPPGSGFVFENETVGGVVPKEFVPGVQKGLKSSVDTGVI
;
A
#
# COMPACT_ATOMS: atom_id res chain seq x y z
N ALA A 1 -1.44 -42.45 -20.48
CA ALA A 1 -0.37 -41.46 -20.71
C ALA A 1 -0.14 -40.54 -19.50
N ASN A 2 -0.34 -41.04 -18.26
CA ASN A 2 -0.07 -40.33 -17.00
C ASN A 2 0.35 -41.41 -16.00
N HIS A 3 1.64 -41.71 -15.92
CA HIS A 3 2.16 -42.64 -14.94
C HIS A 3 3.10 -41.86 -14.02
N ARG A 4 2.77 -41.80 -12.72
CA ARG A 4 3.74 -41.40 -11.70
C ARG A 4 4.62 -42.62 -11.43
N GLU A 5 5.92 -42.42 -11.46
CA GLU A 5 6.91 -43.44 -11.15
C GLU A 5 7.74 -42.95 -9.97
N ASP A 6 7.57 -43.60 -8.83
CA ASP A 6 8.30 -43.27 -7.61
C ASP A 6 9.73 -43.77 -7.73
N THR A 7 10.66 -42.84 -7.95
CA THR A 7 12.09 -43.13 -8.04
C THR A 7 12.75 -42.89 -6.68
N LYS A 8 13.59 -43.82 -6.21
CA LYS A 8 14.23 -43.75 -4.88
C LYS A 8 15.49 -42.90 -4.84
N GLU A 9 16.16 -42.73 -5.97
CA GLU A 9 17.38 -41.92 -6.11
C GLU A 9 17.31 -41.05 -7.36
N ALA A 10 17.87 -39.84 -7.29
CA ALA A 10 18.02 -38.93 -8.42
C ALA A 10 19.51 -38.63 -8.61
N ARG A 11 19.98 -38.60 -9.87
CA ARG A 11 21.37 -38.30 -10.20
C ARG A 11 21.50 -36.88 -10.73
N ALA A 12 22.74 -36.40 -10.82
CA ALA A 12 23.02 -35.08 -11.37
C ALA A 12 22.48 -34.98 -12.81
N GLY A 13 21.62 -33.99 -13.06
CA GLY A 13 20.96 -33.76 -14.35
C GLY A 13 19.51 -34.28 -14.44
N ASP A 14 19.04 -35.07 -13.46
CA ASP A 14 17.67 -35.54 -13.42
C ASP A 14 16.72 -34.45 -12.89
N ILE A 15 15.55 -34.32 -13.52
CA ILE A 15 14.47 -33.43 -13.05
C ILE A 15 13.46 -34.29 -12.29
N VAL A 16 13.39 -34.09 -10.97
CA VAL A 16 12.51 -34.85 -10.07
C VAL A 16 11.61 -33.93 -9.26
N ALA A 17 10.43 -34.42 -8.89
CA ALA A 17 9.53 -33.72 -7.96
C ALA A 17 9.67 -34.33 -6.57
N LEU A 18 10.09 -33.52 -5.59
CA LEU A 18 10.22 -33.93 -4.20
C LEU A 18 8.93 -33.58 -3.44
N ALA A 19 8.32 -34.57 -2.80
CA ALA A 19 7.18 -34.35 -1.91
C ALA A 19 7.64 -34.17 -0.46
N GLY A 20 7.03 -33.22 0.28
CA GLY A 20 7.22 -33.06 1.73
C GLY A 20 8.16 -31.93 2.16
N LEU A 21 8.71 -31.15 1.23
CA LEU A 21 9.45 -29.93 1.54
C LEU A 21 8.48 -28.82 1.95
N LYS A 22 8.67 -28.25 3.15
CA LYS A 22 7.80 -27.19 3.69
C LYS A 22 8.38 -25.78 3.56
N ALA A 23 9.70 -25.66 3.49
CA ALA A 23 10.42 -24.39 3.55
C ALA A 23 11.06 -24.01 2.21
N THR A 24 10.97 -24.87 1.20
CA THR A 24 11.60 -24.67 -0.10
C THR A 24 10.60 -24.07 -1.06
N THR A 25 10.98 -22.96 -1.68
CA THR A 25 10.22 -22.23 -2.69
C THR A 25 10.95 -22.24 -4.05
N THR A 26 10.28 -21.72 -5.08
CA THR A 26 10.86 -21.56 -6.42
C THR A 26 12.15 -20.72 -6.36
N GLY A 27 13.25 -21.27 -6.88
CA GLY A 27 14.56 -20.61 -6.92
C GLY A 27 15.51 -20.95 -5.77
N ASP A 28 15.08 -21.77 -4.79
CA ASP A 28 15.96 -22.24 -3.72
C ASP A 28 16.89 -23.37 -4.18
N THR A 29 18.12 -23.35 -3.67
CA THR A 29 19.09 -24.43 -3.88
C THR A 29 18.99 -25.45 -2.75
N LEU A 30 18.76 -26.72 -3.09
CA LEU A 30 18.87 -27.84 -2.16
C LEU A 30 20.28 -28.42 -2.24
N CYS A 31 20.99 -28.48 -1.11
CA CYS A 31 22.34 -29.01 -1.02
C CYS A 31 22.48 -29.99 0.15
N ASP A 32 23.57 -30.75 0.16
CA ASP A 32 23.93 -31.58 1.30
C ASP A 32 24.24 -30.69 2.52
N PRO A 33 23.74 -31.01 3.73
CA PRO A 33 24.06 -30.27 4.95
C PRO A 33 25.56 -30.12 5.23
N ALA A 34 26.38 -31.07 4.77
CA ALA A 34 27.83 -31.05 4.95
C ALA A 34 28.57 -30.23 3.87
N ALA A 35 27.91 -29.88 2.77
CA ALA A 35 28.50 -29.15 1.65
C ALA A 35 27.53 -28.06 1.15
N PRO A 36 27.43 -26.93 1.88
CA PRO A 36 26.53 -25.84 1.50
C PRO A 36 27.02 -25.17 0.21
N VAL A 37 26.18 -25.23 -0.81
CA VAL A 37 26.40 -24.51 -2.08
C VAL A 37 25.15 -23.69 -2.35
N ILE A 38 25.32 -22.38 -2.54
CA ILE A 38 24.27 -21.47 -2.95
C ILE A 38 24.48 -21.22 -4.44
N LEU A 39 23.56 -21.68 -5.28
CA LEU A 39 23.57 -21.34 -6.70
C LEU A 39 22.98 -19.94 -6.88
N GLU A 40 23.28 -19.33 -8.03
CA GLU A 40 22.74 -18.03 -8.39
C GLU A 40 21.22 -18.05 -8.37
N ARG A 41 20.63 -17.06 -7.67
CA ARG A 41 19.18 -16.92 -7.58
C ARG A 41 18.63 -16.41 -8.90
N MET A 42 17.52 -16.98 -9.31
CA MET A 42 16.76 -16.49 -10.46
C MET A 42 16.18 -15.12 -10.12
N GLU A 43 16.54 -14.08 -10.88
CA GLU A 43 15.89 -12.78 -10.80
C GLU A 43 14.59 -12.82 -11.60
N PHE A 44 13.47 -12.59 -10.92
CA PHE A 44 12.17 -12.45 -11.58
C PHE A 44 11.95 -11.00 -12.01
N PRO A 45 11.47 -10.76 -13.23
CA PRO A 45 11.18 -9.42 -13.71
C PRO A 45 10.10 -8.76 -12.86
N GLU A 46 10.12 -7.42 -12.81
CA GLU A 46 9.07 -6.69 -12.11
C GLU A 46 7.71 -6.82 -12.83
N PRO A 47 6.62 -6.97 -12.08
CA PRO A 47 5.28 -7.05 -12.66
C PRO A 47 4.91 -5.74 -13.35
N VAL A 48 4.24 -5.84 -14.50
CA VAL A 48 3.95 -4.70 -15.38
C VAL A 48 2.53 -4.16 -15.16
N ILE A 49 1.60 -4.99 -14.67
CA ILE A 49 0.20 -4.65 -14.50
C ILE A 49 -0.21 -4.74 -13.04
N GLU A 50 -0.95 -3.72 -12.60
CA GLU A 50 -1.50 -3.60 -11.24
C GLU A 50 -3.03 -3.56 -11.33
N ILE A 51 -3.68 -4.35 -10.49
CA ILE A 51 -5.14 -4.44 -10.41
C ILE A 51 -5.55 -4.40 -8.94
N ALA A 52 -6.61 -3.66 -8.63
CA ALA A 52 -7.19 -3.69 -7.30
C ALA A 52 -8.22 -4.83 -7.18
N VAL A 53 -8.14 -5.54 -6.06
CA VAL A 53 -9.06 -6.62 -5.72
C VAL A 53 -9.72 -6.29 -4.39
N GLU A 54 -11.04 -6.34 -4.40
CA GLU A 54 -11.86 -6.07 -3.22
C GLU A 54 -12.72 -7.30 -2.87
N PRO A 55 -12.69 -7.76 -1.61
CA PRO A 55 -13.56 -8.85 -1.17
C PRO A 55 -15.01 -8.35 -1.06
N LYS A 56 -15.99 -9.17 -1.45
CA LYS A 56 -17.41 -8.79 -1.30
C LYS A 56 -17.89 -8.81 0.15
N THR A 57 -17.30 -9.67 0.98
CA THR A 57 -17.68 -9.83 2.39
C THR A 57 -16.46 -9.84 3.30
N LYS A 58 -16.65 -9.56 4.60
CA LYS A 58 -15.58 -9.66 5.61
C LYS A 58 -15.03 -11.08 5.73
N THR A 59 -15.88 -12.10 5.60
CA THR A 59 -15.47 -13.50 5.63
C THR A 59 -14.58 -13.84 4.42
N ASP A 60 -14.84 -13.22 3.28
CA ASP A 60 -14.04 -13.39 2.07
C ASP A 60 -12.69 -12.67 2.17
N GLN A 61 -12.57 -11.60 2.97
CA GLN A 61 -11.31 -10.91 3.20
C GLN A 61 -10.25 -11.83 3.82
N GLU A 62 -10.62 -12.62 4.84
CA GLU A 62 -9.69 -13.57 5.48
C GLU A 62 -9.28 -14.69 4.52
N LYS A 63 -10.24 -15.25 3.77
CA LYS A 63 -9.96 -16.28 2.76
C LYS A 63 -9.11 -15.75 1.61
N MET A 64 -9.36 -14.52 1.19
CA MET A 64 -8.58 -13.83 0.16
C MET A 64 -7.13 -13.70 0.59
N GLY A 65 -6.87 -13.25 1.82
CA GLY A 65 -5.51 -13.16 2.35
C GLY A 65 -4.77 -14.50 2.36
N GLN A 66 -5.46 -15.58 2.77
CA GLN A 66 -4.88 -16.93 2.74
C GLN A 66 -4.62 -17.44 1.31
N ALA A 67 -5.55 -17.18 0.39
CA ALA A 67 -5.44 -17.60 -1.01
C ALA A 67 -4.28 -16.88 -1.70
N LEU A 68 -4.21 -15.56 -1.57
CA LEU A 68 -3.16 -14.71 -2.12
C LEU A 68 -1.78 -15.09 -1.57
N GLY A 69 -1.68 -15.41 -0.27
CA GLY A 69 -0.43 -15.86 0.34
C GLY A 69 0.07 -17.19 -0.22
N ARG A 70 -0.83 -18.15 -0.50
CA ARG A 70 -0.44 -19.41 -1.15
C ARG A 70 -0.04 -19.22 -2.60
N LEU A 71 -0.78 -18.39 -3.35
CA LEU A 71 -0.48 -18.12 -4.75
C LEU A 71 0.85 -17.38 -4.93
N ALA A 72 1.19 -16.46 -4.02
CA ALA A 72 2.49 -15.78 -4.01
C ALA A 72 3.68 -16.71 -3.68
N GLN A 73 3.45 -17.84 -2.99
CA GLN A 73 4.48 -18.86 -2.77
C GLN A 73 4.69 -19.75 -3.99
N GLU A 74 3.63 -19.98 -4.78
CA GLU A 74 3.70 -20.76 -6.02
C GLU A 74 4.36 -19.96 -7.16
N ASP A 75 4.01 -18.67 -7.29
CA ASP A 75 4.52 -17.78 -8.32
C ASP A 75 5.26 -16.56 -7.72
N PRO A 76 6.60 -16.52 -7.81
CA PRO A 76 7.40 -15.40 -7.31
C PRO A 76 7.26 -14.11 -8.14
N SER A 77 6.67 -14.17 -9.34
CA SER A 77 6.36 -13.00 -10.15
C SER A 77 5.08 -12.29 -9.71
N PHE A 78 4.25 -12.95 -8.89
CA PHE A 78 3.04 -12.39 -8.33
C PHE A 78 3.33 -11.66 -7.02
N ARG A 79 3.01 -10.36 -6.98
CA ARG A 79 3.18 -9.55 -5.77
C ARG A 79 1.84 -9.05 -5.28
N VAL A 80 1.69 -9.01 -3.96
CA VAL A 80 0.50 -8.50 -3.29
C VAL A 80 0.93 -7.35 -2.41
N ALA A 81 0.27 -6.21 -2.57
CA ALA A 81 0.47 -5.03 -1.74
C ALA A 81 -0.88 -4.57 -1.20
N VAL A 82 -0.89 -4.04 0.02
CA VAL A 82 -2.07 -3.35 0.55
C VAL A 82 -1.78 -1.87 0.42
N ASP A 83 -2.66 -1.16 -0.28
CA ASP A 83 -2.57 0.28 -0.39
C ASP A 83 -3.10 0.91 0.91
N HIS A 84 -2.24 1.66 1.59
CA HIS A 84 -2.57 2.24 2.90
C HIS A 84 -3.47 3.47 2.81
N GLU A 85 -3.54 4.13 1.65
CA GLU A 85 -4.36 5.34 1.44
C GLU A 85 -5.81 4.96 1.11
N SER A 86 -6.02 4.01 0.20
CA SER A 86 -7.35 3.53 -0.20
C SER A 86 -7.87 2.35 0.63
N GLY A 87 -6.98 1.63 1.33
CA GLY A 87 -7.31 0.39 2.04
C GLY A 87 -7.57 -0.80 1.10
N GLN A 88 -7.29 -0.66 -0.20
CA GLN A 88 -7.49 -1.70 -1.20
C GLN A 88 -6.32 -2.69 -1.23
N THR A 89 -6.60 -3.94 -1.61
CA THR A 89 -5.53 -4.91 -1.89
C THR A 89 -5.19 -4.85 -3.38
N ILE A 90 -3.96 -4.48 -3.70
CA ILE A 90 -3.43 -4.41 -5.06
C ILE A 90 -2.66 -5.69 -5.36
N ILE A 91 -3.04 -6.35 -6.44
CA ILE A 91 -2.31 -7.48 -7.01
C ILE A 91 -1.50 -7.02 -8.21
N LYS A 92 -0.25 -7.47 -8.29
CA LYS A 92 0.68 -7.15 -9.38
C LYS A 92 1.09 -8.42 -10.09
N GLY A 93 1.03 -8.40 -11.42
CA GLY A 93 1.40 -9.53 -12.26
C GLY A 93 2.09 -9.12 -13.55
N MET A 94 2.69 -10.09 -14.23
CA MET A 94 3.43 -9.87 -15.47
C MET A 94 2.52 -9.49 -16.66
N GLY A 95 1.23 -9.81 -16.62
CA GLY A 95 0.29 -9.53 -17.70
C GLY A 95 -1.17 -9.78 -17.33
N GLU A 96 -2.08 -9.35 -18.20
CA GLU A 96 -3.53 -9.42 -17.98
C GLU A 96 -4.01 -10.87 -17.82
N LEU A 97 -3.58 -11.76 -18.72
CA LEU A 97 -3.92 -13.18 -18.67
C LEU A 97 -3.46 -13.85 -17.36
N HIS A 98 -2.29 -13.47 -16.86
CA HIS A 98 -1.78 -14.01 -15.60
C HIS A 98 -2.73 -13.64 -14.44
N LEU A 99 -3.13 -12.37 -14.36
CA LEU A 99 -4.05 -11.89 -13.34
C LEU A 99 -5.45 -12.52 -13.49
N GLU A 100 -5.94 -12.72 -14.71
CA GLU A 100 -7.22 -13.38 -14.97
C GLU A 100 -7.23 -14.84 -14.45
N ILE A 101 -6.15 -15.60 -14.73
CA ILE A 101 -6.00 -16.98 -14.24
C ILE A 101 -5.94 -17.02 -12.71
N ILE A 102 -5.22 -16.08 -12.09
CA ILE A 102 -5.13 -15.99 -10.63
C ILE A 102 -6.51 -15.74 -10.01
N VAL A 103 -7.30 -14.83 -10.58
CA VAL A 103 -8.64 -14.54 -10.07
C VAL A 103 -9.59 -15.73 -10.27
N ASP A 104 -9.50 -16.42 -11.41
CA ASP A 104 -10.28 -17.65 -11.64
C ASP A 104 -9.88 -18.77 -10.66
N ARG A 105 -8.58 -18.99 -10.40
CA ARG A 105 -8.10 -19.94 -9.38
C ARG A 105 -8.61 -19.57 -7.99
N MET A 106 -8.58 -18.29 -7.60
CA MET A 106 -9.13 -17.84 -6.32
C MET A 106 -10.63 -18.15 -6.19
N LYS A 107 -11.41 -17.93 -7.25
CA LYS A 107 -12.85 -18.24 -7.27
C LYS A 107 -13.11 -19.76 -7.21
N ARG A 108 -12.34 -20.56 -7.95
CA ARG A 108 -12.56 -22.02 -8.04
C ARG A 108 -12.01 -22.79 -6.84
N GLU A 109 -10.77 -22.54 -6.44
CA GLU A 109 -10.09 -23.30 -5.40
C GLU A 109 -10.50 -22.83 -4.00
N PHE A 110 -10.57 -21.51 -3.79
CA PHE A 110 -10.78 -20.93 -2.46
C PHE A 110 -12.22 -20.45 -2.23
N LYS A 111 -13.07 -20.49 -3.26
CA LYS A 111 -14.47 -20.02 -3.23
C LYS A 111 -14.58 -18.59 -2.69
N VAL A 112 -13.66 -17.73 -3.14
CA VAL A 112 -13.61 -16.31 -2.77
C VAL A 112 -14.25 -15.49 -3.87
N ASP A 113 -15.32 -14.79 -3.52
CA ASP A 113 -15.94 -13.80 -4.38
C ASP A 113 -15.24 -12.45 -4.20
N ALA A 114 -14.43 -12.08 -5.19
CA ALA A 114 -13.75 -10.79 -5.23
C ALA A 114 -14.15 -9.98 -6.48
N ASN A 115 -14.24 -8.67 -6.29
CA ASN A 115 -14.44 -7.69 -7.36
C ASN A 115 -13.07 -7.24 -7.86
N ILE A 116 -12.97 -7.07 -9.18
CA ILE A 116 -11.77 -6.64 -9.85
C ILE A 116 -12.00 -5.21 -10.33
N GLY A 117 -11.09 -4.30 -10.02
CA GLY A 117 -11.16 -2.90 -10.43
C GLY A 117 -9.79 -2.35 -10.78
N ALA A 118 -9.78 -1.18 -11.43
CA ALA A 118 -8.57 -0.40 -11.56
C ALA A 118 -8.15 0.13 -10.17
N PRO A 119 -6.84 0.18 -9.85
CA PRO A 119 -6.38 0.77 -8.61
C PRO A 119 -6.80 2.23 -8.52
N GLN A 120 -7.26 2.63 -7.33
CA GLN A 120 -7.54 4.05 -7.08
C GLN A 120 -6.23 4.84 -7.03
N VAL A 121 -6.27 6.04 -7.59
CA VAL A 121 -5.14 6.95 -7.59
C VAL A 121 -5.26 7.88 -6.39
N ALA A 122 -4.23 7.95 -5.55
CA ALA A 122 -4.17 8.92 -4.47
C ALA A 122 -4.00 10.33 -5.06
N TYR A 123 -5.10 11.08 -5.13
CA TYR A 123 -5.05 12.48 -5.54
C TYR A 123 -4.50 13.34 -4.40
N ARG A 124 -3.67 14.31 -4.75
CA ARG A 124 -3.19 15.33 -3.82
C ARG A 124 -3.68 16.69 -4.29
N GLU A 125 -4.17 17.48 -3.34
CA GLU A 125 -4.67 18.82 -3.62
C GLU A 125 -3.56 19.85 -3.41
N THR A 126 -3.53 20.86 -4.28
CA THR A 126 -2.69 22.04 -4.08
C THR A 126 -3.39 23.27 -4.63
N ILE A 127 -3.16 24.41 -3.99
CA ILE A 127 -3.67 25.70 -4.47
C ILE A 127 -2.82 26.17 -5.66
N THR A 128 -3.43 26.93 -6.57
CA THR A 128 -2.73 27.51 -7.74
C THR A 128 -2.48 29.01 -7.60
N ARG A 129 -3.19 29.67 -6.67
CA ARG A 129 -3.14 31.12 -6.47
C ARG A 129 -2.92 31.44 -5.00
N THR A 130 -2.31 32.58 -4.75
CA THR A 130 -2.16 33.13 -3.40
C THR A 130 -3.51 33.58 -2.86
N GLY A 131 -3.81 33.28 -1.60
CA GLY A 131 -5.06 33.67 -0.94
C GLY A 131 -4.81 34.23 0.46
N GLU A 132 -5.48 35.33 0.80
CA GLU A 132 -5.45 35.91 2.15
C GLU A 132 -6.77 35.63 2.87
N VAL A 133 -6.68 35.25 4.15
CA VAL A 133 -7.84 34.95 5.00
C VAL A 133 -7.71 35.74 6.30
N ASP A 134 -8.74 36.53 6.64
CA ASP A 134 -8.89 37.18 7.94
C ASP A 134 -10.09 36.54 8.65
N TYR A 135 -9.83 35.83 9.74
CA TYR A 135 -10.85 35.15 10.52
C TYR A 135 -10.83 35.63 11.96
N THR A 136 -11.97 36.08 12.46
CA THR A 136 -12.17 36.44 13.88
C THR A 136 -13.12 35.45 14.54
N HIS A 137 -12.57 34.60 15.40
CA HIS A 137 -13.32 33.74 16.30
C HIS A 137 -13.68 34.50 17.57
N LYS A 138 -14.98 34.71 17.81
CA LYS A 138 -15.49 35.26 19.06
C LYS A 138 -16.64 34.38 19.56
N LYS A 139 -16.39 33.60 20.60
CA LYS A 139 -17.42 32.80 21.29
C LYS A 139 -17.42 33.13 22.78
N GLN A 140 -18.59 33.53 23.26
CA GLN A 140 -18.84 33.80 24.67
C GLN A 140 -20.07 33.01 25.09
N THR A 141 -19.87 31.76 25.48
CA THR A 141 -20.89 30.91 26.12
C THR A 141 -20.46 30.63 27.55
N GLY A 142 -21.00 31.41 28.49
CA GLY A 142 -21.08 31.07 29.91
C GLY A 142 -19.78 30.86 30.71
N GLY A 143 -18.61 31.29 30.22
CA GLY A 143 -17.31 31.16 30.91
C GLY A 143 -16.23 32.09 30.34
N SER A 144 -14.94 31.82 30.59
CA SER A 144 -13.82 32.57 29.98
C SER A 144 -13.98 32.65 28.47
N GLY A 145 -14.27 33.83 27.95
CA GLY A 145 -14.56 34.04 26.54
C GLY A 145 -13.37 33.64 25.65
N GLN A 146 -13.66 33.00 24.52
CA GLN A 146 -12.65 32.70 23.49
C GLN A 146 -12.65 33.82 22.46
N TYR A 147 -11.50 34.46 22.30
CA TYR A 147 -11.25 35.45 21.27
C TYR A 147 -9.96 35.12 20.53
N ALA A 148 -10.04 34.96 19.22
CA ALA A 148 -8.88 34.80 18.35
C ALA A 148 -9.14 35.53 17.04
N ARG A 149 -8.22 36.38 16.61
CA ARG A 149 -8.22 36.93 15.25
C ARG A 149 -6.95 36.46 14.56
N ILE A 150 -7.10 35.81 13.42
CA ILE A 150 -5.99 35.22 12.67
C ILE A 150 -6.06 35.78 11.25
N LYS A 151 -4.94 36.34 10.80
CA LYS A 151 -4.74 36.73 9.41
C LYS A 151 -3.68 35.82 8.81
N LEU A 152 -4.06 35.06 7.79
CA LEU A 152 -3.19 34.09 7.13
C LEU A 152 -3.05 34.44 5.65
N ARG A 153 -1.87 34.16 5.12
CA ARG A 153 -1.58 34.24 3.70
C ARG A 153 -1.11 32.87 3.25
N PHE A 154 -1.79 32.31 2.26
CA PHE A 154 -1.46 31.03 1.65
C PHE A 154 -0.83 31.29 0.29
N GLU A 155 0.31 30.67 0.01
CA GLU A 155 0.98 30.76 -1.28
C GLU A 155 1.30 29.36 -1.81
N PRO A 156 1.16 29.14 -3.14
CA PRO A 156 1.48 27.85 -3.73
C PRO A 156 2.99 27.64 -3.72
N LEU A 157 3.42 26.47 -3.24
CA LEU A 157 4.82 26.05 -3.27
C LEU A 157 5.08 25.09 -4.44
N PRO A 158 6.35 24.95 -4.89
CA PRO A 158 6.70 23.95 -5.89
C PRO A 158 6.23 22.55 -5.47
N PRO A 159 5.81 21.70 -6.42
CA PRO A 159 5.37 20.34 -6.12
C PRO A 159 6.48 19.57 -5.40
N GLY A 160 6.11 18.91 -4.29
CA GLY A 160 7.05 18.19 -3.43
C GLY A 160 7.64 18.99 -2.26
N SER A 161 7.36 20.29 -2.15
CA SER A 161 7.87 21.14 -1.04
C SER A 161 7.14 20.92 0.30
N GLY A 162 6.00 20.22 0.28
CA GLY A 162 5.20 19.93 1.48
C GLY A 162 4.53 21.18 2.08
N PHE A 163 4.17 21.08 3.36
CA PHE A 163 3.56 22.16 4.13
C PHE A 163 4.63 22.95 4.89
N VAL A 164 4.77 24.25 4.57
CA VAL A 164 5.67 25.18 5.25
C VAL A 164 4.83 26.22 5.99
N PHE A 165 5.20 26.51 7.24
CA PHE A 165 4.57 27.55 8.04
C PHE A 165 5.62 28.58 8.43
N GLU A 166 5.45 29.81 7.93
CA GLU A 166 6.27 30.95 8.31
C GLU A 166 5.45 31.91 9.16
N ASN A 167 6.05 32.40 10.25
CA ASN A 167 5.39 33.33 11.16
C ASN A 167 5.97 34.73 10.99
N GLU A 168 5.25 35.59 10.28
CA GLU A 168 5.60 37.01 10.06
C GLU A 168 5.04 37.96 11.14
N THR A 169 4.52 37.45 12.27
CA THR A 169 3.92 38.32 13.30
C THR A 169 4.98 39.22 13.97
N VAL A 170 4.80 40.53 13.82
CA VAL A 170 5.62 41.57 14.45
C VAL A 170 4.98 42.05 15.75
N GLY A 171 5.79 42.29 16.79
CA GLY A 171 5.37 43.02 18.00
C GLY A 171 4.56 42.26 19.05
N GLY A 172 4.55 40.92 19.03
CA GLY A 172 3.89 40.13 20.09
C GLY A 172 2.36 40.20 20.10
N VAL A 173 1.76 40.62 18.97
CA VAL A 173 0.29 40.69 18.77
C VAL A 173 -0.37 39.32 18.97
N VAL A 174 0.37 38.24 18.72
CA VAL A 174 0.00 36.87 19.08
C VAL A 174 1.04 36.35 20.08
N PRO A 175 0.64 35.90 21.28
CA PRO A 175 1.58 35.26 22.20
C PRO A 175 2.17 34.00 21.56
N LYS A 176 3.49 33.83 21.66
CA LYS A 176 4.23 32.73 21.02
C LYS A 176 3.74 31.33 21.45
N GLU A 177 3.09 31.25 22.60
CA GLU A 177 2.50 30.03 23.14
C GLU A 177 1.29 29.52 22.32
N PHE A 178 0.57 30.40 21.62
CA PHE A 178 -0.61 30.02 20.82
C PHE A 178 -0.28 29.70 19.35
N VAL A 179 0.88 30.15 18.84
CA VAL A 179 1.37 29.87 17.48
C VAL A 179 1.41 28.36 17.16
N PRO A 180 1.97 27.47 17.99
CA PRO A 180 1.96 26.04 17.70
C PRO A 180 0.55 25.43 17.67
N GLY A 181 -0.41 26.02 18.42
CA GLY A 181 -1.82 25.62 18.37
C GLY A 181 -2.45 25.90 17.01
N VAL A 182 -2.18 27.10 16.45
CA VAL A 182 -2.63 27.49 15.10
C VAL A 182 -1.97 26.62 14.04
N GLN A 183 -0.65 26.41 14.12
CA GLN A 183 0.08 25.55 13.17
C GLN A 183 -0.46 24.11 13.16
N LYS A 184 -0.75 23.55 14.34
CA LYS A 184 -1.32 22.20 14.46
C LYS A 184 -2.73 22.12 13.85
N GLY A 185 -3.55 23.16 14.06
CA GLY A 185 -4.86 23.28 13.44
C GLY A 185 -4.77 23.31 11.91
N LEU A 186 -3.91 24.16 11.36
CA LEU A 186 -3.68 24.25 9.92
C LEU A 186 -3.16 22.94 9.34
N LYS A 187 -2.18 22.30 10.01
CA LYS A 187 -1.64 21.01 9.56
C LYS A 187 -2.73 19.94 9.50
N SER A 188 -3.57 19.84 10.53
CA SER A 188 -4.68 18.89 10.55
C SER A 188 -5.74 19.18 9.49
N SER A 189 -5.93 20.45 9.11
CA SER A 189 -6.84 20.83 8.03
C SER A 189 -6.27 20.56 6.64
N VAL A 190 -4.95 20.47 6.47
CA VAL A 190 -4.33 20.11 5.19
C VAL A 190 -4.51 18.62 4.89
N ASP A 191 -4.59 17.77 5.91
CA ASP A 191 -4.87 16.33 5.73
C ASP A 191 -6.29 16.04 5.20
N THR A 192 -7.24 16.98 5.38
CA THR A 192 -8.61 16.85 4.87
C THR A 192 -8.81 17.86 3.75
N GLY A 193 -8.74 17.37 2.51
CA GLY A 193 -9.03 18.17 1.33
C GLY A 193 -10.42 18.81 1.36
N VAL A 194 -10.64 19.80 0.50
CA VAL A 194 -11.93 20.49 0.40
C VAL A 194 -12.88 19.76 -0.57
N ILE A 195 -12.34 18.87 -1.41
CA ILE A 195 -13.04 18.06 -2.41
C ILE A 195 -13.10 16.61 -1.97
#